data_AF-A0A7Y8HXZ3-F1
#
_entry.id   AF-A0A7Y8HXZ3-F1
#
_cell.length_a   1.000
_cell.length_b   1.000
_cell.length_c   1.000
_cell.angle_alpha   90.00
_cell.angle_beta   90.00
_cell.angle_gamma   90.00
#
_symmetry.space_group_name_H-M   'P 1'
#
loop_
_entity.id
_entity.type
_entity.pdbx_description
1 polymer ?
#
loop_
_entity_poly.entity_id
_entity_poly.type
_entity_poly.pdbx_seq_one_letter_code
_entity_poly.pdbx_strand_id
1 'polypeptide(L)'
;HVLQGERELVKDCRSLARFDLKGIAPSPAGMARIEVRFLIDANGILQVTARDLRSGREQSVEVKPSYGLTDEQVEAMILESYEKAEEDFKARQVREARVEADTILAAVDKARSNPAWDALSDEERAAVDLAVNQLQMVYHGADHLLIRSAIEQLDAATRTLAENMMNTAVRDALKGSRI
;
A
#
# COMPACT_ATOMS: atom_id res chain seq x y z
N HIS A 1 2.08 12.58 5.60
CA HIS A 1 3.33 13.31 5.31
C HIS A 1 3.07 14.15 4.08
N VAL A 2 3.27 15.46 4.16
CA VAL A 2 3.02 16.43 3.09
C VAL A 2 4.35 16.71 2.39
N LEU A 3 4.36 16.59 1.06
CA LEU A 3 5.55 16.69 0.21
C LEU A 3 5.27 17.67 -0.94
N GLN A 4 6.33 18.28 -1.47
CA GLN A 4 6.32 19.14 -2.67
C GLN A 4 7.44 18.70 -3.63
N GLY A 5 7.10 18.47 -4.89
CA GLY A 5 8.05 18.10 -5.94
C GLY A 5 7.37 17.32 -7.06
N GLU A 6 8.08 17.16 -8.18
CA GLU A 6 7.60 16.52 -9.41
C GLU A 6 8.12 15.08 -9.59
N ARG A 7 9.00 14.61 -8.69
CA ARG A 7 9.59 13.27 -8.75
C ARG A 7 8.75 12.24 -7.97
N GLU A 8 8.89 10.97 -8.33
CA GLU A 8 8.01 9.89 -7.85
C GLU A 8 8.33 9.41 -6.42
N LEU A 9 9.59 9.52 -5.98
CA LEU A 9 10.02 8.95 -4.70
C LEU A 9 10.05 10.01 -3.60
N VAL A 10 9.53 9.65 -2.41
CA VAL A 10 9.50 10.52 -1.22
C VAL A 10 10.84 11.20 -0.89
N LYS A 11 11.97 10.49 -1.08
CA LYS A 11 13.31 11.01 -0.78
C LYS A 11 13.75 12.15 -1.70
N ASP A 12 13.15 12.23 -2.89
CA ASP A 12 13.47 13.19 -3.94
C ASP A 12 12.49 14.38 -3.95
N CYS A 13 11.53 14.40 -3.00
CA CYS A 13 10.59 15.50 -2.80
C CYS A 13 10.92 16.29 -1.53
N ARG A 14 10.61 17.59 -1.53
CA ARG A 14 10.75 18.47 -0.37
C ARG A 14 9.68 18.15 0.66
N SER A 15 10.08 17.89 1.90
CA SER A 15 9.14 17.72 3.02
C SER A 15 8.60 19.06 3.50
N LEU A 16 7.28 19.19 3.55
CA LEU A 16 6.60 20.41 4.03
C LEU A 16 6.13 20.26 5.48
N ALA A 17 5.41 19.17 5.78
CA ALA A 17 4.85 18.94 7.10
C ALA A 17 4.55 17.47 7.35
N ARG A 18 4.46 17.09 8.63
CA ARG A 18 4.01 15.77 9.05
C ARG A 18 3.08 15.90 10.25
N PHE A 19 1.97 15.20 10.18
CA PHE A 19 0.99 15.10 11.25
C PHE A 19 0.30 13.74 11.18
N ASP A 20 -0.24 13.29 12.31
CA ASP A 20 -0.92 12.01 12.43
C ASP A 20 -2.39 12.23 12.80
N LEU A 21 -3.30 11.58 12.07
CA LEU A 21 -4.69 11.44 12.48
C LEU A 21 -4.79 10.31 13.51
N LYS A 22 -4.95 10.68 14.78
CA LYS A 22 -5.01 9.73 15.91
C LYS A 22 -6.44 9.30 16.20
N GLY A 23 -6.56 8.17 16.90
CA GLY A 23 -7.84 7.69 17.41
C GLY A 23 -8.76 7.09 16.34
N ILE A 24 -8.19 6.49 15.30
CA ILE A 24 -8.95 5.67 14.35
C ILE A 24 -9.32 4.37 15.06
N ALA A 25 -10.61 4.00 15.04
CA ALA A 25 -11.06 2.75 15.64
C ALA A 25 -10.44 1.54 14.91
N PRO A 26 -10.02 0.48 15.63
CA PRO A 26 -9.52 -0.74 14.99
C PRO A 26 -10.52 -1.27 13.97
N SER A 27 -10.04 -1.54 12.76
CA SER A 27 -10.84 -2.14 11.69
C SER A 27 -9.94 -2.96 10.78
N PRO A 28 -10.51 -3.91 10.00
CA PRO A 28 -9.74 -4.61 8.98
C PRO A 28 -9.05 -3.63 8.02
N ALA A 29 -7.85 -3.99 7.55
CA ALA A 29 -7.12 -3.19 6.57
C ALA A 29 -8.02 -2.86 5.35
N GLY A 30 -7.95 -1.62 4.87
CA GLY A 30 -8.76 -1.12 3.75
C GLY A 30 -10.19 -0.68 4.09
N MET A 31 -10.70 -0.92 5.31
CA MET A 31 -12.06 -0.50 5.70
C MET A 31 -12.14 0.96 6.19
N ALA A 32 -11.05 1.52 6.70
CA ALA A 32 -10.99 2.92 7.11
C ALA A 32 -11.03 3.82 5.87
N ARG A 33 -11.97 4.78 5.84
CA ARG A 33 -12.09 5.75 4.76
C ARG A 33 -11.55 7.09 5.22
N ILE A 34 -10.33 7.38 4.83
CA ILE A 34 -9.65 8.63 5.17
C ILE A 34 -9.73 9.58 3.97
N GLU A 35 -10.33 10.73 4.16
CA GLU A 35 -10.33 11.83 3.21
C GLU A 35 -9.18 12.77 3.55
N VAL A 36 -8.35 13.12 2.55
CA VAL A 36 -7.30 14.12 2.71
C VAL A 36 -7.60 15.29 1.77
N ARG A 37 -7.75 16.49 2.32
CA ARG A 37 -8.00 17.72 1.57
C ARG A 37 -6.77 18.61 1.61
N PHE A 38 -6.42 19.19 0.46
CA PHE A 38 -5.37 20.19 0.31
C PHE A 38 -6.05 21.48 -0.15
N LEU A 39 -5.88 22.55 0.62
CA LEU A 39 -6.42 23.87 0.31
C LEU A 39 -5.26 24.86 0.27
N ILE A 40 -5.14 25.61 -0.82
CA ILE A 40 -4.19 26.72 -0.93
C ILE A 40 -5.01 27.99 -1.04
N ASP A 41 -4.76 28.94 -0.14
CA ASP A 41 -5.45 30.23 -0.14
C ASP A 41 -4.78 31.27 -1.04
N ALA A 42 -5.39 32.45 -1.17
CA ALA A 42 -4.85 33.55 -1.97
C ALA A 42 -3.50 34.11 -1.44
N ASN A 43 -3.14 33.80 -0.19
CA ASN A 43 -1.87 34.18 0.42
C ASN A 43 -0.79 33.10 0.24
N GLY A 44 -1.12 31.98 -0.42
CA GLY A 44 -0.21 30.84 -0.60
C GLY A 44 -0.04 29.98 0.66
N ILE A 45 -0.94 30.10 1.65
CA ILE A 45 -0.96 29.23 2.82
C ILE A 45 -1.59 27.90 2.42
N LEU A 46 -0.85 26.81 2.63
CA LEU A 46 -1.33 25.45 2.39
C LEU A 46 -1.92 24.89 3.69
N GLN A 47 -3.22 24.61 3.69
CA GLN A 47 -3.88 23.84 4.73
C GLN A 47 -4.11 22.40 4.26
N VAL A 48 -3.61 21.43 5.02
CA VAL A 48 -3.85 20.01 4.76
C VAL A 48 -4.66 19.42 5.90
N THR A 49 -5.80 18.82 5.58
CA THR A 49 -6.72 18.21 6.55
C THR A 49 -6.90 16.74 6.22
N ALA A 50 -6.75 15.86 7.20
CA ALA A 50 -7.09 14.43 7.11
C ALA A 50 -8.29 14.13 8.01
N ARG A 51 -9.33 13.50 7.46
CA ARG A 51 -10.59 13.19 8.16
C ARG A 51 -10.98 11.73 7.97
N ASP A 52 -11.29 11.05 9.07
CA ASP A 52 -11.97 9.75 9.03
C ASP A 52 -13.46 9.97 8.77
N LEU A 53 -13.95 9.52 7.61
CA LEU A 53 -15.34 9.71 7.19
C LEU A 53 -16.35 8.96 8.06
N ARG A 54 -15.93 7.94 8.81
CA ARG A 54 -16.83 7.16 9.68
C ARG A 54 -17.03 7.82 11.02
N SER A 55 -15.94 8.21 11.69
CA SER A 55 -16.00 8.82 13.02
C SER A 55 -16.16 10.34 12.98
N GLY A 56 -15.88 10.97 11.83
CA GLY A 56 -15.83 12.42 11.69
C GLY A 56 -14.59 13.06 12.33
N ARG A 57 -13.69 12.28 12.93
CA ARG A 57 -12.44 12.80 13.51
C ARG A 57 -11.56 13.36 12.42
N GLU A 58 -10.97 14.51 12.67
CA GLU A 58 -10.07 15.18 11.74
C GLU A 58 -8.83 15.72 12.46
N GLN A 59 -7.77 15.87 11.69
CA GLN A 59 -6.56 16.57 12.09
C GLN A 59 -6.08 17.39 10.90
N SER A 60 -5.55 18.58 11.15
CA SER A 60 -5.01 19.43 10.10
C SER A 60 -3.64 19.99 10.46
N VAL A 61 -2.93 20.44 9.43
CA VAL A 61 -1.70 21.21 9.54
C VAL A 61 -1.76 22.38 8.57
N GLU A 62 -1.25 23.52 9.01
CA GLU A 62 -1.05 24.70 8.18
C GLU A 62 0.45 24.82 7.87
N VAL A 63 0.77 24.98 6.59
CA VAL A 63 2.11 25.22 6.09
C VAL A 63 2.15 26.64 5.57
N LYS A 64 2.80 27.51 6.33
CA LYS A 64 3.03 28.89 5.92
C LYS A 64 4.08 28.92 4.81
N PRO A 65 3.96 29.84 3.84
CA PRO A 65 5.02 30.10 2.87
C PRO A 65 6.20 30.78 3.57
N SER A 66 7.03 30.01 4.28
CA SER A 66 8.35 30.47 4.71
C SER A 66 9.33 30.27 3.56
N TYR A 67 10.12 31.29 3.22
CA TYR A 67 11.21 31.29 2.22
C TYR A 67 11.12 30.09 1.26
N GLY A 68 10.30 30.27 0.22
CA GLY A 68 9.98 29.25 -0.77
C GLY A 68 11.20 28.81 -1.56
N LEU A 69 10.97 27.96 -2.56
CA LEU A 69 12.00 27.67 -3.55
C LEU A 69 12.30 28.96 -4.33
N THR A 70 13.58 29.21 -4.63
CA THR A 70 13.94 30.22 -5.63
C THR A 70 13.50 29.72 -7.01
N ASP A 71 13.34 30.63 -7.98
CA ASP A 71 13.00 30.25 -9.36
C ASP A 71 14.04 29.26 -9.93
N GLU A 72 15.32 29.47 -9.61
CA GLU A 72 16.42 28.56 -9.97
C GLU A 72 16.25 27.16 -9.36
N GLN A 73 15.80 27.07 -8.11
CA GLN A 73 15.52 25.79 -7.45
C GLN A 73 14.30 25.10 -8.06
N VAL A 74 13.26 25.87 -8.40
CA VAL A 74 12.07 25.33 -9.08
C VAL A 74 12.46 24.78 -10.44
N GLU A 75 13.21 25.54 -11.24
CA GLU A 75 13.67 25.13 -12.56
C GLU A 75 14.57 23.90 -12.48
N ALA A 76 15.50 23.85 -11.53
CA ALA A 76 16.34 22.68 -11.30
C ALA A 76 15.51 21.43 -10.94
N MET A 77 14.50 21.56 -10.08
CA MET A 77 13.62 20.43 -9.72
C MET A 77 12.79 19.94 -10.91
N ILE A 78 12.33 20.85 -11.78
CA ILE A 78 11.59 20.51 -13.01
C ILE A 78 12.53 19.81 -14.00
N LEU A 79 13.73 20.33 -14.21
CA LEU A 79 14.70 19.72 -15.13
C LEU A 79 15.10 18.32 -14.65
N GLU A 80 15.39 18.17 -13.36
CA GLU A 80 15.73 16.88 -12.76
C GLU A 80 14.60 15.85 -12.93
N SER A 81 13.33 16.25 -12.81
CA SER A 81 12.21 15.32 -12.99
C SER A 81 12.12 14.80 -14.42
N TYR A 82 12.43 15.64 -15.43
CA TYR A 82 12.50 15.19 -16.82
C TYR A 82 13.68 14.25 -17.07
N GLU A 83 14.87 14.61 -16.58
CA GLU A 83 16.09 13.80 -16.76
C GLU A 83 15.99 12.44 -16.05
N LYS A 84 15.29 12.39 -14.91
CA LYS A 84 15.12 11.20 -14.07
C LYS A 84 13.85 10.42 -14.33
N ALA A 85 13.00 10.84 -15.26
CA ALA A 85 11.69 10.24 -15.49
C ALA A 85 11.73 8.71 -15.69
N GLU A 86 12.70 8.20 -16.48
CA GLU A 86 12.82 6.75 -16.72
C GLU A 86 13.29 6.00 -15.46
N GLU A 87 14.24 6.57 -14.71
CA GLU A 87 14.74 6.01 -13.45
C GLU A 87 13.62 5.96 -12.41
N ASP A 88 12.88 7.06 -12.28
CA ASP A 88 11.75 7.21 -11.36
C ASP A 88 10.62 6.25 -11.70
N PHE A 89 10.31 6.10 -12.99
CA PHE A 89 9.31 5.13 -13.45
C PHE A 89 9.69 3.69 -13.07
N LYS A 90 10.94 3.28 -13.33
CA LYS A 90 11.44 1.94 -12.96
C LYS A 90 11.41 1.74 -11.44
N ALA A 91 11.87 2.73 -10.68
CA ALA A 91 11.87 2.68 -9.23
C ALA A 91 10.45 2.59 -8.65
N ARG A 92 9.48 3.31 -9.24
CA ARG A 92 8.06 3.22 -8.90
C ARG A 92 7.52 1.81 -9.16
N GLN A 93 7.75 1.24 -10.34
CA GLN A 93 7.28 -0.10 -10.67
C GLN A 93 7.77 -1.17 -9.68
N VAL A 94 9.04 -1.08 -9.27
CA VAL A 94 9.60 -1.99 -8.25
C VAL A 94 8.92 -1.80 -6.91
N ARG A 95 8.69 -0.56 -6.48
CA ARG A 95 8.00 -0.28 -5.20
C ARG A 95 6.55 -0.72 -5.21
N GLU A 96 5.82 -0.48 -6.29
CA GLU A 96 4.44 -0.96 -6.46
C GLU A 96 4.37 -2.48 -6.38
N ALA A 97 5.26 -3.19 -7.09
CA ALA A 97 5.34 -4.64 -7.02
C ALA A 97 5.67 -5.15 -5.60
N ARG A 98 6.51 -4.44 -4.84
CA ARG A 98 6.79 -4.78 -3.43
C ARG A 98 5.59 -4.56 -2.52
N VAL A 99 4.84 -3.46 -2.69
CA VAL A 99 3.62 -3.21 -1.92
C VAL A 99 2.54 -4.26 -2.20
N GLU A 100 2.42 -4.69 -3.46
CA GLU A 100 1.56 -5.80 -3.86
C GLU A 100 2.02 -7.12 -3.21
N ALA A 101 3.32 -7.44 -3.27
CA ALA A 101 3.89 -8.60 -2.62
C ALA A 101 3.63 -8.61 -1.10
N ASP A 102 3.84 -7.48 -0.41
CA ASP A 102 3.57 -7.35 1.03
C ASP A 102 2.10 -7.61 1.36
N THR A 103 1.20 -7.11 0.50
CA THR A 103 -0.25 -7.31 0.66
C THR A 103 -0.62 -8.79 0.56
N ILE A 104 -0.06 -9.49 -0.43
CA ILE A 104 -0.34 -10.91 -0.66
C ILE A 104 0.30 -11.77 0.42
N LEU A 105 1.57 -11.52 0.78
CA LEU A 105 2.25 -12.22 1.88
C LEU A 105 1.48 -12.09 3.20
N ALA A 106 1.01 -10.90 3.54
CA ALA A 106 0.20 -10.68 4.73
C ALA A 106 -1.16 -11.40 4.66
N ALA A 107 -1.78 -11.49 3.48
CA ALA A 107 -3.02 -12.23 3.28
C ALA A 107 -2.81 -13.74 3.48
N VAL A 108 -1.72 -14.30 2.94
CA VAL A 108 -1.35 -15.71 3.11
C VAL A 108 -1.03 -16.01 4.58
N ASP A 109 -0.26 -15.16 5.25
CA ASP A 109 0.06 -15.31 6.68
C ASP A 109 -1.23 -15.35 7.53
N LYS A 110 -2.15 -14.42 7.27
CA LYS A 110 -3.47 -14.43 7.92
C LYS A 110 -4.27 -15.69 7.61
N ALA A 111 -4.21 -16.18 6.37
CA ALA A 111 -4.93 -17.38 5.94
C ALA A 111 -4.43 -18.65 6.64
N ARG A 112 -3.16 -18.71 7.07
CA ARG A 112 -2.62 -19.84 7.87
C ARG A 112 -3.32 -20.02 9.22
N SER A 113 -3.93 -18.96 9.75
CA SER A 113 -4.73 -19.03 10.99
C SER A 113 -6.18 -19.46 10.74
N ASN A 114 -6.58 -19.72 9.49
CA ASN A 114 -7.93 -20.14 9.14
C ASN A 114 -8.04 -21.68 9.10
N PRO A 115 -9.13 -22.30 9.58
CA PRO A 115 -9.33 -23.76 9.48
C PRO A 115 -9.22 -24.34 8.06
N ALA A 116 -9.42 -23.51 7.02
CA ALA A 116 -9.21 -23.90 5.62
C ALA A 116 -7.75 -24.26 5.31
N TRP A 117 -6.78 -23.76 6.08
CA TRP A 117 -5.38 -24.12 5.97
C TRP A 117 -5.12 -25.58 6.41
N ASP A 118 -5.79 -26.02 7.48
CA ASP A 118 -5.66 -27.39 7.98
C ASP A 118 -6.25 -28.40 7.00
N ALA A 119 -7.21 -27.97 6.16
CA ALA A 119 -7.84 -28.78 5.13
C ALA A 119 -6.97 -29.02 3.89
N LEU A 120 -5.84 -28.33 3.75
CA LEU A 120 -4.88 -28.57 2.66
C LEU A 120 -4.09 -29.87 2.88
N SER A 121 -3.65 -30.49 1.80
CA SER A 121 -2.67 -31.60 1.86
C SER A 121 -1.29 -31.08 2.28
N ASP A 122 -0.42 -32.00 2.71
CA ASP A 122 0.98 -31.66 3.00
C ASP A 122 1.72 -31.16 1.74
N GLU A 123 1.42 -31.69 0.56
CA GLU A 123 2.00 -31.20 -0.69
C GLU A 123 1.52 -29.78 -1.03
N GLU A 124 0.24 -29.49 -0.81
CA GLU A 124 -0.32 -28.14 -1.03
C GLU A 124 0.28 -27.11 -0.08
N ARG A 125 0.41 -27.44 1.21
CA ARG A 125 1.08 -26.57 2.18
C ARG A 125 2.55 -26.32 1.80
N ALA A 126 3.27 -27.37 1.41
CA ALA A 126 4.65 -27.26 0.97
C ALA A 126 4.80 -26.40 -0.30
N ALA A 127 3.85 -26.49 -1.23
CA ALA A 127 3.84 -25.66 -2.44
C ALA A 127 3.64 -24.17 -2.12
N VAL A 128 2.74 -23.84 -1.18
CA VAL A 128 2.55 -22.46 -0.71
C VAL A 128 3.81 -21.96 -0.01
N ASP A 129 4.42 -22.75 0.88
CA ASP A 129 5.65 -22.36 1.57
C ASP A 129 6.80 -22.11 0.60
N LEU A 130 6.94 -22.95 -0.43
CA LEU A 130 7.92 -22.76 -1.49
C LEU A 130 7.70 -21.45 -2.24
N ALA A 131 6.46 -21.17 -2.66
CA ALA A 131 6.13 -19.95 -3.40
C ALA A 131 6.33 -18.68 -2.54
N VAL A 132 6.00 -18.73 -1.25
CA VAL A 132 6.30 -17.64 -0.30
C VAL A 132 7.80 -17.36 -0.24
N ASN A 133 8.62 -18.41 -0.10
CA ASN A 133 10.07 -18.26 -0.06
C ASN A 133 10.62 -17.70 -1.38
N GLN A 134 10.11 -18.15 -2.53
CA GLN A 134 10.49 -17.63 -3.85
C GLN A 134 10.17 -16.14 -3.99
N LEU A 135 8.96 -15.72 -3.57
CA LEU A 135 8.60 -14.31 -3.55
C LEU A 135 9.51 -13.49 -2.64
N GLN A 136 9.82 -13.99 -1.44
CA GLN A 136 10.74 -13.32 -0.51
C GLN A 136 12.16 -13.18 -1.07
N MET A 137 12.65 -14.18 -1.82
CA MET A 137 13.97 -14.11 -2.45
C MET A 137 14.05 -13.00 -3.52
N VAL A 138 13.01 -12.84 -4.35
CA VAL A 138 12.99 -11.81 -5.40
C VAL A 138 12.56 -10.44 -4.88
N TYR A 139 11.90 -10.36 -3.73
CA TYR A 139 11.37 -9.13 -3.13
C TYR A 139 12.42 -8.02 -3.00
N HIS A 140 13.64 -8.38 -2.61
CA HIS A 140 14.74 -7.43 -2.43
C HIS A 140 15.45 -7.05 -3.74
N GLY A 141 15.10 -7.69 -4.86
CA GLY A 141 15.64 -7.42 -6.18
C GLY A 141 15.16 -6.09 -6.79
N ALA A 142 15.74 -5.72 -7.93
CA ALA A 142 15.41 -4.50 -8.67
C ALA A 142 14.55 -4.75 -9.92
N ASP A 143 14.15 -6.00 -10.17
CA ASP A 143 13.34 -6.38 -11.31
C ASP A 143 11.88 -6.59 -10.89
N HIS A 144 11.02 -5.63 -11.23
CA HIS A 144 9.61 -5.68 -10.92
C HIS A 144 8.87 -6.83 -11.63
N LEU A 145 9.36 -7.30 -12.78
CA LEU A 145 8.75 -8.40 -13.52
C LEU A 145 8.98 -9.73 -12.79
N LEU A 146 10.17 -9.92 -12.21
CA LEU A 146 10.43 -11.10 -11.38
C LEU A 146 9.56 -11.12 -10.12
N ILE A 147 9.37 -9.96 -9.46
CA ILE A 147 8.48 -9.86 -8.30
C ILE A 147 7.04 -10.19 -8.69
N ARG A 148 6.54 -9.61 -9.79
CA ARG A 148 5.19 -9.90 -10.30
C ARG A 148 5.00 -11.36 -10.70
N SER A 149 5.99 -11.97 -11.36
CA SER A 149 5.91 -13.39 -11.69
C SER A 149 5.88 -14.28 -10.44
N ALA A 150 6.64 -13.95 -9.39
CA ALA A 150 6.59 -14.68 -8.13
C ALA A 150 5.27 -14.47 -7.37
N ILE A 151 4.67 -13.27 -7.48
CA ILE A 151 3.30 -13.00 -7.01
C ILE A 151 2.31 -13.95 -7.70
N GLU A 152 2.34 -14.03 -9.03
CA GLU A 152 1.44 -14.90 -9.80
C GLU A 152 1.61 -16.40 -9.42
N GLN A 153 2.85 -16.82 -9.16
CA GLN A 153 3.14 -18.18 -8.69
C GLN A 153 2.55 -18.44 -7.30
N LEU A 154 2.65 -17.47 -6.38
CA LEU A 154 2.03 -17.57 -5.05
C LEU A 154 0.50 -17.57 -5.13
N ASP A 155 -0.09 -16.73 -5.98
CA ASP A 155 -1.54 -16.73 -6.23
C ASP A 155 -2.01 -18.09 -6.78
N ALA A 156 -1.27 -18.68 -7.71
CA ALA A 156 -1.57 -20.00 -8.23
C ALA A 156 -1.47 -21.08 -7.14
N ALA A 157 -0.44 -21.04 -6.31
CA ALA A 157 -0.24 -21.99 -5.20
C ALA A 157 -1.30 -21.87 -4.11
N THR A 158 -1.88 -20.69 -3.90
CA THR A 158 -2.91 -20.44 -2.87
C THR A 158 -4.35 -20.61 -3.37
N ARG A 159 -4.55 -21.04 -4.61
CA ARG A 159 -5.90 -21.19 -5.20
C ARG A 159 -6.81 -22.13 -4.42
N THR A 160 -6.34 -23.34 -4.08
CA THR A 160 -7.14 -24.29 -3.28
C THR A 160 -7.48 -23.74 -1.90
N LEU A 161 -6.55 -23.02 -1.27
CA LEU A 161 -6.77 -22.37 0.02
C LEU A 161 -7.91 -21.34 -0.07
N ALA A 162 -7.88 -20.48 -1.09
CA ALA A 162 -8.92 -19.49 -1.33
C ALA A 162 -10.30 -20.13 -1.56
N GLU A 163 -10.36 -21.21 -2.34
CA GLU A 163 -11.58 -21.98 -2.57
C GLU A 163 -12.14 -22.58 -1.27
N ASN A 164 -11.28 -23.18 -0.44
CA ASN A 164 -11.66 -23.74 0.85
C ASN A 164 -12.17 -22.66 1.83
N MET A 165 -11.53 -21.49 1.86
CA MET A 165 -11.96 -20.35 2.67
C MET A 165 -13.35 -19.84 2.25
N MET A 166 -13.57 -19.68 0.93
CA MET A 166 -14.86 -19.28 0.36
C MET A 166 -15.96 -20.28 0.72
N ASN A 167 -15.70 -21.58 0.52
CA ASN A 167 -16.65 -22.64 0.82
C ASN A 167 -17.02 -22.69 2.32
N THR A 168 -16.05 -22.45 3.19
CA THR A 168 -16.27 -22.40 4.65
C THR A 168 -17.14 -21.19 5.02
N ALA A 169 -16.82 -20.00 4.51
CA ALA A 169 -17.59 -18.79 4.74
C ALA A 169 -19.04 -18.91 4.25
N VAL A 170 -19.26 -19.47 3.06
CA VAL A 170 -20.62 -19.72 2.51
C VAL A 170 -21.39 -20.71 3.37
N ARG A 171 -20.76 -21.81 3.79
CA ARG A 171 -21.40 -22.82 4.64
C ARG A 171 -21.82 -22.23 5.98
N ASP A 172 -20.99 -21.41 6.60
CA ASP A 172 -21.28 -20.80 7.90
C ASP A 172 -22.41 -19.76 7.79
N ALA A 173 -22.43 -18.96 6.71
CA ALA A 173 -23.52 -18.04 6.41
C ALA A 173 -24.87 -18.76 6.20
N LEU A 174 -24.88 -19.88 5.47
CA LEU A 174 -26.09 -20.67 5.22
C LEU A 174 -26.61 -21.38 6.48
N LYS A 175 -25.71 -21.79 7.39
CA LYS A 175 -26.10 -22.35 8.71
C LYS A 175 -26.71 -21.28 9.60
N GLY A 176 -26.16 -20.06 9.60
CA GLY A 176 -26.67 -18.94 10.41
C GLY A 176 -28.03 -18.38 9.93
N SER A 177 -28.39 -18.57 8.66
CA SER A 177 -29.68 -18.13 8.11
C SER A 177 -30.85 -19.10 8.33
N ARG A 178 -30.60 -20.31 8.88
CA ARG A 178 -31.67 -21.20 9.35
C ARG A 178 -31.99 -20.90 10.82
N ILE A 179 -32.76 -19.85 11.05
CA ILE A 179 -33.52 -19.65 12.28
C ILE A 179 -34.98 -19.40 11.90
#